data_AF-A0A9D8G0X3-F1
#
_entry.id   AF-A0A9D8G0X3-F1
#
_cell.length_a   1.000
_cell.length_b   1.000
_cell.length_c   1.000
_cell.angle_alpha   90.00
_cell.angle_beta   90.00
_cell.angle_gamma   90.00
#
_symmetry.space_group_name_H-M   'P 1'
#
loop_
_entity.id
_entity.type
_entity.pdbx_description
1 polymer ?
#
loop_
_entity_poly.entity_id
_entity_poly.type
_entity_poly.pdbx_seq_one_letter_code
_entity_poly.pdbx_strand_id
1 'polypeptide(L)'
;MKINQSIRVFSLCATLATLLSFASAAASAQSIRATNALVLLDSTGSAQMERAITFIQAQGGRAPITFAPRALLAKLPERDVSNWVGQAGIAEIITTPADADRIELDYGDQAGLAARGWNGILQKARAPRQTLPPGNDLIDDALVAPDLPVRAPNGVSAPPTSDYTSMFMYGAVQVDVFLAESNGTIDANTENWTTPMRDNVVSEITTGLNWWVTAATQGGRPAANLTFNLTFHTPFNEPNVVATGYEPINRPRPLSTSMLWIGNIMTNLGYSATFAGVRQYANARRNATGRDWAYSIFVANSYNDADGLFTNGYSAYAYLNGPFMVMTYDNDGWGISRMDMVSTHETGHIFSALDEYAASKCTTTEKSGYLNIANTNCENGTPTEESIMRSGESMEIAYPSYLASTPVRGMIGWRDSDADGIYDVADTSVQMSATRTTTPGVGQPVSYAGTATDIPFPSPKYPAMSVNKITQVRYRVDYGAWSNATANDGAFNSYTESFKLTTAPLTRGTHTVEIRGLNSVGNYASFTQNILLDPWRSYLPLIKR
;
A
#
# COMPACT_ATOMS: atom_id res chain seq x y z
N MET A 1 -65.23 74.47 13.28
CA MET A 1 -65.46 73.47 12.22
C MET A 1 -64.80 72.19 12.71
N LYS A 2 -65.55 71.36 13.45
CA LYS A 2 -66.04 70.02 13.06
C LYS A 2 -64.89 69.04 12.71
N ILE A 3 -64.81 67.78 13.15
CA ILE A 3 -65.47 66.92 14.14
C ILE A 3 -64.71 65.57 14.00
N ASN A 4 -64.40 64.89 15.10
CA ASN A 4 -64.12 63.44 15.18
C ASN A 4 -65.28 62.63 14.63
N GLN A 5 -65.11 61.58 13.80
CA GLN A 5 -65.89 60.31 13.80
C GLN A 5 -65.15 59.31 12.85
N SER A 6 -64.64 58.14 13.29
CA SER A 6 -65.30 56.86 13.67
C SER A 6 -65.68 55.94 12.50
N ILE A 7 -65.58 54.61 12.73
CA ILE A 7 -66.21 53.43 12.06
C ILE A 7 -65.19 52.58 11.22
N ARG A 8 -64.69 51.42 11.72
CA ARG A 8 -65.23 50.01 11.72
C ARG A 8 -65.48 49.47 10.31
N VAL A 9 -65.19 48.25 9.84
CA VAL A 9 -64.77 46.90 10.32
C VAL A 9 -64.53 46.10 9.02
N PHE A 10 -63.57 45.17 8.95
CA PHE A 10 -63.78 43.80 8.44
C PHE A 10 -62.56 42.91 8.65
N SER A 11 -62.83 41.75 9.26
CA SER A 11 -61.94 40.63 9.57
C SER A 11 -61.25 40.02 8.34
N LEU A 12 -60.03 39.50 8.53
CA LEU A 12 -59.73 38.11 8.19
C LEU A 12 -58.54 37.58 9.02
N CYS A 13 -58.82 36.58 9.85
CA CYS A 13 -57.82 35.69 10.44
C CYS A 13 -57.20 34.81 9.35
N ALA A 14 -55.87 34.65 9.35
CA ALA A 14 -55.20 33.44 8.90
C ALA A 14 -53.78 33.34 9.48
N THR A 15 -53.66 32.53 10.54
CA THR A 15 -52.55 31.62 10.88
C THR A 15 -51.11 32.05 10.57
N LEU A 16 -50.39 32.40 11.63
CA LEU A 16 -48.92 32.45 11.70
C LEU A 16 -48.36 31.02 11.60
N ALA A 17 -47.63 30.70 10.54
CA ALA A 17 -46.71 29.56 10.49
C ALA A 17 -45.30 30.08 10.76
N THR A 18 -44.76 29.77 11.93
CA THR A 18 -43.36 30.00 12.30
C THR A 18 -42.45 29.10 11.47
N LEU A 19 -41.83 29.66 10.43
CA LEU A 19 -40.63 29.10 9.81
C LEU A 19 -39.44 29.43 10.73
N LEU A 20 -39.03 28.46 11.56
CA LEU A 20 -37.69 28.45 12.14
C LEU A 20 -36.68 28.30 10.99
N SER A 21 -36.06 29.42 10.62
CA SER A 21 -34.83 29.41 9.85
C SER A 21 -33.71 28.90 10.78
N PHE A 22 -33.34 27.63 10.63
CA PHE A 22 -32.02 27.18 11.04
C PHE A 22 -31.01 27.87 10.14
N ALA A 23 -30.50 29.02 10.58
CA ALA A 23 -29.24 29.53 10.09
C ALA A 23 -28.19 28.48 10.43
N SER A 24 -27.81 27.67 9.44
CA SER A 24 -26.60 26.88 9.53
C SER A 24 -25.46 27.85 9.77
N ALA A 25 -24.89 27.77 10.98
CA ALA A 25 -23.55 28.28 11.20
C ALA A 25 -22.63 27.45 10.31
N ALA A 26 -22.44 27.88 9.08
CA ALA A 26 -21.27 27.55 8.30
C ALA A 26 -20.10 28.16 9.05
N ALA A 27 -19.61 27.42 10.05
CA ALA A 27 -18.26 27.61 10.55
C ALA A 27 -17.37 27.54 9.31
N SER A 28 -16.75 28.66 8.97
CA SER A 28 -15.72 28.70 7.95
C SER A 28 -14.67 27.65 8.37
N ALA A 29 -14.67 26.51 7.69
CA ALA A 29 -13.56 25.57 7.75
C ALA A 29 -12.36 26.29 7.14
N GLN A 30 -11.67 27.05 7.97
CA GLN A 30 -10.33 27.54 7.67
C GLN A 30 -9.54 26.26 7.39
N SER A 31 -9.16 26.03 6.13
CA SER A 31 -8.55 24.76 5.75
C SER A 31 -7.30 24.58 6.60
N ILE A 32 -7.36 23.62 7.52
CA ILE A 32 -6.23 23.30 8.35
C ILE A 32 -5.19 22.73 7.38
N ARG A 33 -4.09 23.47 7.19
CA ARG A 33 -3.06 23.07 6.24
C ARG A 33 -2.35 21.85 6.81
N ALA A 34 -2.64 20.69 6.23
CA ALA A 34 -1.93 19.47 6.51
C ALA A 34 -0.41 19.71 6.42
N THR A 35 0.35 19.16 7.37
CA THR A 35 1.79 19.42 7.52
C THR A 35 2.55 18.10 7.41
N ASN A 36 3.59 18.07 6.58
CA ASN A 36 4.49 16.92 6.53
C ASN A 36 5.45 16.98 7.72
N ALA A 37 5.75 15.83 8.33
CA ALA A 37 6.67 15.73 9.45
C ALA A 37 7.44 14.41 9.43
N LEU A 38 8.66 14.44 9.92
CA LEU A 38 9.36 13.25 10.42
C LEU A 38 8.88 12.98 11.85
N VAL A 39 8.38 11.79 12.12
CA VAL A 39 7.95 11.36 13.45
C VAL A 39 8.87 10.24 13.90
N LEU A 40 9.48 10.42 15.08
CA LEU A 40 10.33 9.43 15.73
C LEU A 40 9.55 8.71 16.82
N LEU A 41 9.82 7.42 16.98
CA LEU A 41 9.09 6.53 17.87
C LEU A 41 10.06 5.82 18.83
N ASP A 42 9.62 5.61 20.07
CA ASP A 42 10.33 4.77 21.06
C ASP A 42 10.11 3.27 20.82
N SER A 43 9.61 2.91 19.65
CA SER A 43 9.23 1.54 19.31
C SER A 43 10.44 0.61 19.25
N THR A 44 10.25 -0.63 19.69
CA THR A 44 11.25 -1.71 19.57
C THR A 44 10.87 -2.76 18.52
N GLY A 45 9.77 -2.55 17.80
CA GLY A 45 9.29 -3.48 16.77
C GLY A 45 8.03 -2.99 16.06
N SER A 46 7.70 -3.63 14.94
CA SER A 46 6.64 -3.20 14.01
C SER A 46 5.26 -3.09 14.68
N ALA A 47 4.89 -4.00 15.59
CA ALA A 47 3.60 -3.94 16.28
C ALA A 47 3.42 -2.66 17.12
N GLN A 48 4.51 -2.10 17.66
CA GLN A 48 4.45 -0.84 18.41
C GLN A 48 4.36 0.36 17.47
N MET A 49 5.09 0.32 16.35
CA MET A 49 4.97 1.31 15.28
C MET A 49 3.55 1.39 14.72
N GLU A 50 2.91 0.24 14.48
CA GLU A 50 1.52 0.19 13.99
C GLU A 50 0.51 0.84 14.95
N ARG A 51 0.78 0.84 16.27
CA ARG A 51 -0.05 1.59 17.24
C ARG A 51 0.08 3.09 17.04
N ALA A 52 1.29 3.60 16.77
CA ALA A 52 1.51 5.01 16.47
C ALA A 52 0.84 5.41 15.14
N ILE A 53 0.93 4.57 14.11
CA ILE A 53 0.26 4.77 12.82
C ILE A 53 -1.27 4.81 13.01
N THR A 54 -1.83 3.84 13.74
CA THR A 54 -3.26 3.80 14.06
C THR A 54 -3.71 5.05 14.82
N PHE A 55 -2.90 5.51 15.78
CA PHE A 55 -3.16 6.75 16.51
C PHE A 55 -3.17 7.97 15.58
N ILE A 56 -2.15 8.13 14.72
CA ILE A 56 -2.07 9.22 13.74
C ILE A 56 -3.29 9.19 12.79
N GLN A 57 -3.68 8.01 12.32
CA GLN A 57 -4.86 7.84 11.46
C GLN A 57 -6.17 8.19 12.17
N ALA A 58 -6.32 7.80 13.44
CA ALA A 58 -7.49 8.14 14.25
C ALA A 58 -7.65 9.66 14.46
N GLN A 59 -6.55 10.41 14.38
CA GLN A 59 -6.56 11.87 14.43
C GLN A 59 -6.76 12.52 13.04
N GLY A 60 -6.87 11.74 11.96
CA GLY A 60 -7.01 12.25 10.59
C GLY A 60 -5.69 12.48 9.85
N GLY A 61 -4.56 12.02 10.40
CA GLY A 61 -3.27 12.01 9.72
C GLY A 61 -3.03 10.73 8.90
N ARG A 62 -1.87 10.64 8.24
CA ARG A 62 -1.41 9.43 7.54
C ARG A 62 0.11 9.28 7.63
N ALA A 63 0.60 8.05 7.55
CA ALA A 63 2.02 7.71 7.54
C ALA A 63 2.37 7.00 6.20
N PRO A 64 2.52 7.75 5.09
CA PRO A 64 2.75 7.17 3.76
C PRO A 64 4.05 6.39 3.64
N ILE A 65 5.11 6.83 4.33
CA ILE A 65 6.42 6.20 4.33
C ILE A 65 6.81 5.88 5.77
N THR A 66 7.31 4.66 5.98
CA THR A 66 7.79 4.18 7.27
C THR A 66 9.22 3.64 7.14
N PHE A 67 10.00 3.81 8.18
CA PHE A 67 11.34 3.26 8.37
C PHE A 67 11.29 2.46 9.67
N ALA A 68 10.82 1.23 9.56
CA ALA A 68 10.55 0.41 10.73
C ALA A 68 11.81 0.15 11.58
N PRO A 69 11.65 0.08 12.91
CA PRO A 69 10.42 0.32 13.64
C PRO A 69 10.22 1.79 14.06
N ARG A 70 11.24 2.65 13.95
CA ARG A 70 11.39 3.86 14.78
C ARG A 70 11.14 5.20 14.11
N ALA A 71 10.93 5.24 12.80
CA ALA A 71 10.68 6.51 12.12
C ALA A 71 9.58 6.37 11.07
N LEU A 72 8.85 7.46 10.84
CA LEU A 72 7.88 7.56 9.76
C LEU A 72 7.83 8.99 9.21
N LEU A 73 7.55 9.13 7.92
CA LEU A 73 7.22 10.40 7.30
C LEU A 73 5.71 10.50 7.26
N ALA A 74 5.15 11.38 8.09
CA ALA A 74 3.71 11.58 8.23
C ALA A 74 3.23 12.82 7.47
N LYS A 75 1.98 12.76 7.04
CA LYS A 75 1.16 13.94 6.74
C LYS A 75 0.13 14.10 7.85
N LEU A 76 0.28 15.16 8.62
CA LEU A 76 -0.50 15.46 9.81
C LEU A 76 -1.65 16.41 9.46
N PRO A 77 -2.81 16.32 10.13
CA PRO A 77 -4.00 17.12 9.81
C PRO A 77 -3.84 18.59 10.22
N GLU A 78 -3.09 18.85 11.29
CA GLU A 78 -2.86 20.19 11.83
C GLU A 78 -1.37 20.52 11.98
N ARG A 79 -1.04 21.80 12.16
CA ARG A 79 0.34 22.26 12.37
C ARG A 79 0.83 22.05 13.80
N ASP A 80 -0.06 22.14 14.79
CA ASP A 80 0.29 21.93 16.19
C ASP A 80 -0.17 20.55 16.64
N VAL A 81 0.77 19.63 16.69
CA VAL A 81 0.59 18.25 17.17
C VAL A 81 1.48 17.98 18.38
N SER A 82 1.90 19.03 19.10
CA SER A 82 2.80 18.91 20.24
C SER A 82 2.24 18.00 21.34
N ASN A 83 0.91 17.97 21.49
CA ASN A 83 0.18 17.09 22.41
C ASN A 83 0.21 15.59 22.02
N TRP A 84 0.70 15.23 20.84
CA TRP A 84 0.84 13.84 20.42
C TRP A 84 2.12 13.19 20.93
N VAL A 85 3.14 13.99 21.29
CA VAL A 85 4.37 13.49 21.89
C VAL A 85 4.06 12.81 23.23
N GLY A 86 4.59 11.61 23.42
CA GLY A 86 4.30 10.71 24.54
C GLY A 86 3.07 9.83 24.35
N GLN A 87 2.27 10.02 23.29
CA GLN A 87 1.12 9.18 22.98
C GLN A 87 1.50 8.07 22.01
N ALA A 88 0.98 6.86 22.25
CA ALA A 88 1.16 5.70 21.37
C ALA A 88 2.63 5.37 20.98
N GLY A 89 3.60 5.83 21.77
CA GLY A 89 5.04 5.65 21.51
C GLY A 89 5.68 6.71 20.61
N ILE A 90 5.01 7.83 20.32
CA ILE A 90 5.58 8.98 19.62
C ILE A 90 6.56 9.70 20.53
N ALA A 91 7.83 9.74 20.14
CA ALA A 91 8.91 10.36 20.91
C ALA A 91 9.18 11.80 20.48
N GLU A 92 9.16 12.06 19.17
CA GLU A 92 9.49 13.38 18.61
C GLU A 92 8.72 13.62 17.30
N ILE A 93 8.38 14.88 17.03
CA ILE A 93 7.77 15.30 15.76
C ILE A 93 8.56 16.48 15.22
N ILE A 94 9.14 16.32 14.03
CA ILE A 94 10.07 17.26 13.42
C ILE A 94 9.48 17.75 12.09
N THR A 95 9.30 19.06 11.95
CA THR A 95 8.77 19.71 10.73
C THR A 95 9.80 20.59 10.01
N THR A 96 11.02 20.65 10.56
CA THR A 96 12.18 21.38 10.04
C THR A 96 13.28 20.40 9.65
N PRO A 97 14.40 20.84 9.04
CA PRO A 97 15.55 19.96 8.89
C PRO A 97 15.94 19.32 10.22
N ALA A 98 16.21 18.02 10.19
CA ALA A 98 16.52 17.18 11.33
C ALA A 98 18.02 16.93 11.44
N ASP A 99 18.53 16.80 12.67
CA ASP A 99 19.90 16.35 12.93
C ASP A 99 19.96 14.82 12.74
N ALA A 100 20.36 14.39 11.54
CA ALA A 100 20.35 12.98 11.18
C ALA A 100 21.37 12.15 11.97
N ASP A 101 22.54 12.71 12.27
CA ASP A 101 23.60 11.99 13.00
C ASP A 101 23.17 11.75 14.45
N ARG A 102 22.51 12.74 15.08
CA ARG A 102 21.89 12.55 16.40
C ARG A 102 20.81 11.47 16.35
N ILE A 103 19.92 11.52 15.36
CA ILE A 103 18.80 10.57 15.26
C ILE A 103 19.32 9.15 15.01
N GLU A 104 20.36 9.00 14.20
CA GLU A 104 21.05 7.74 13.97
C GLU A 104 21.60 7.17 15.28
N LEU A 105 22.26 8.00 16.10
CA LEU A 105 22.79 7.59 17.40
C LEU A 105 21.70 7.21 18.41
N ASP A 106 20.63 8.00 18.50
CA ASP A 106 19.58 7.84 19.51
C ASP A 106 18.56 6.74 19.15
N TYR A 107 18.19 6.65 17.87
CA TYR A 107 17.10 5.81 17.37
C TYR A 107 17.57 4.69 16.43
N GLY A 108 18.80 4.72 15.93
CA GLY A 108 19.40 3.68 15.07
C GLY A 108 19.38 4.02 13.58
N ASP A 109 20.12 3.23 12.80
CA ASP A 109 20.47 3.51 11.40
C ASP A 109 19.29 3.83 10.50
N GLN A 110 18.21 3.03 10.56
CA GLN A 110 17.02 3.27 9.71
C GLN A 110 16.33 4.59 10.05
N ALA A 111 16.33 5.01 11.32
CA ALA A 111 15.78 6.31 11.71
C ALA A 111 16.69 7.48 11.28
N GLY A 112 18.01 7.29 11.35
CA GLY A 112 18.98 8.23 10.78
C GLY A 112 18.79 8.40 9.27
N LEU A 113 18.60 7.31 8.54
CA LEU A 113 18.30 7.31 7.10
C LEU A 113 16.94 7.98 6.81
N ALA A 114 15.92 7.75 7.64
CA ALA A 114 14.65 8.48 7.54
C ALA A 114 14.84 10.00 7.67
N ALA A 115 15.70 10.44 8.60
CA ALA A 115 16.02 11.85 8.78
C ALA A 115 16.77 12.45 7.58
N ARG A 116 17.68 11.68 6.95
CA ARG A 116 18.38 12.09 5.73
C ARG A 116 17.43 12.23 4.55
N GLY A 117 16.53 11.24 4.37
CA GLY A 117 15.47 11.31 3.37
C GLY A 117 14.53 12.50 3.59
N TRP A 118 14.13 12.74 4.83
CA TRP A 118 13.34 13.92 5.23
C TRP A 118 14.03 15.24 4.86
N ASN A 119 15.31 15.37 5.19
CA ASN A 119 16.10 16.57 4.86
C ASN A 119 16.21 16.80 3.36
N GLY A 120 16.46 15.73 2.58
CA GLY A 120 16.52 15.81 1.12
C GLY A 120 15.19 16.22 0.50
N ILE A 121 14.06 15.70 0.99
CA ILE A 121 12.71 16.13 0.57
C ILE A 121 12.50 17.63 0.85
N LEU A 122 12.87 18.12 2.03
CA LEU A 122 12.76 19.53 2.38
C LEU A 122 13.65 20.42 1.49
N GLN A 123 14.85 19.94 1.16
CA GLN A 123 15.77 20.64 0.28
C GLN A 123 15.21 20.74 -1.15
N LYS A 124 14.73 19.62 -1.71
CA LYS A 124 14.09 19.57 -3.03
C LYS A 124 12.88 20.49 -3.12
N ALA A 125 12.02 20.50 -2.10
CA ALA A 125 10.85 21.37 -2.08
C ALA A 125 11.20 22.88 -2.11
N ARG A 126 12.44 23.26 -1.75
CA ARG A 126 12.94 24.64 -1.79
C ARG A 126 13.78 24.95 -3.03
N ALA A 127 14.29 23.92 -3.71
CA ALA A 127 15.14 24.10 -4.87
C ALA A 127 14.31 24.59 -6.07
N PRO A 128 14.81 25.55 -6.86
CA PRO A 128 14.17 25.90 -8.13
C PRO A 128 14.18 24.67 -9.05
N ARG A 129 13.07 24.44 -9.77
CA ARG A 129 13.02 23.36 -10.76
C ARG A 129 14.10 23.61 -11.81
N GLN A 130 15.06 22.70 -11.93
CA GLN A 130 16.07 22.76 -12.97
C GLN A 130 15.46 22.35 -14.31
N THR A 131 15.71 23.15 -15.35
CA THR A 131 15.42 22.76 -16.74
C THR A 131 16.62 22.00 -17.27
N LEU A 132 16.65 20.69 -17.02
CA LEU A 132 17.62 19.79 -17.61
C LEU A 132 17.04 19.25 -18.93
N PRO A 133 17.88 18.91 -19.92
CA PRO A 133 17.42 18.07 -21.03
C PRO A 133 16.77 16.80 -20.47
N PRO A 134 15.71 16.27 -21.12
CA PRO A 134 15.17 14.98 -20.73
C PRO A 134 16.31 13.95 -20.71
N GLY A 135 16.29 13.05 -19.72
CA GLY A 135 17.22 11.92 -19.75
C GLY A 135 16.91 11.02 -20.96
N ASN A 136 17.83 10.12 -21.28
CA ASN A 136 17.62 9.19 -22.38
C ASN A 136 16.50 8.19 -22.05
N ASP A 137 15.89 7.65 -23.11
CA ASP A 137 14.86 6.60 -22.99
C ASP A 137 15.45 5.36 -22.30
N LEU A 138 14.71 4.80 -21.34
CA LEU A 138 15.06 3.57 -20.64
C LEU A 138 14.70 2.35 -21.50
N ILE A 139 15.31 2.16 -22.67
CA ILE A 139 14.81 1.17 -23.65
C ILE A 139 14.90 -0.29 -23.16
N ASP A 140 13.81 -1.06 -23.28
CA ASP A 140 13.72 -2.49 -22.95
C ASP A 140 14.03 -2.78 -21.44
N ASP A 141 13.60 -1.86 -20.56
CA ASP A 141 13.77 -1.86 -19.09
C ASP A 141 12.66 -2.63 -18.34
N ALA A 142 11.49 -2.83 -18.97
CA ALA A 142 10.44 -3.72 -18.50
C ALA A 142 10.69 -5.20 -18.84
N LEU A 143 11.05 -6.02 -17.84
CA LEU A 143 11.49 -7.40 -18.05
C LEU A 143 10.49 -8.45 -17.58
N VAL A 144 10.38 -9.56 -18.32
CA VAL A 144 9.63 -10.73 -17.84
C VAL A 144 10.47 -11.52 -16.85
N ALA A 145 9.94 -11.75 -15.65
CA ALA A 145 10.57 -12.61 -14.65
C ALA A 145 10.72 -14.06 -15.19
N PRO A 146 11.92 -14.66 -15.13
CA PRO A 146 12.20 -15.97 -15.74
C PRO A 146 11.68 -17.16 -14.94
N ASP A 147 11.28 -16.95 -13.68
CA ASP A 147 10.96 -18.00 -12.71
C ASP A 147 9.47 -18.09 -12.38
N LEU A 148 8.64 -17.18 -12.91
CA LEU A 148 7.20 -17.22 -12.65
C LEU A 148 6.60 -18.50 -13.26
N PRO A 149 5.88 -19.30 -12.46
CA PRO A 149 5.32 -20.53 -12.97
C PRO A 149 4.21 -20.21 -13.97
N VAL A 150 4.14 -20.99 -15.06
CA VAL A 150 2.98 -21.03 -15.96
C VAL A 150 1.83 -21.73 -15.21
N ARG A 151 1.23 -21.07 -14.21
CA ARG A 151 0.06 -21.58 -13.50
C ARG A 151 -1.21 -21.20 -14.24
N ALA A 152 -2.16 -22.14 -14.28
CA ALA A 152 -3.49 -21.89 -14.80
C ALA A 152 -4.25 -20.90 -13.89
N PRO A 153 -5.05 -19.98 -14.44
CA PRO A 153 -5.77 -18.92 -13.70
C PRO A 153 -6.82 -19.43 -12.69
N ASN A 154 -7.13 -20.73 -12.67
CA ASN A 154 -8.24 -21.31 -11.89
C ASN A 154 -7.90 -21.60 -10.41
N GLY A 155 -6.81 -21.04 -9.87
CA GLY A 155 -6.39 -21.24 -8.47
C GLY A 155 -6.69 -20.05 -7.57
N VAL A 156 -6.73 -20.28 -6.26
CA VAL A 156 -6.73 -19.21 -5.24
C VAL A 156 -5.38 -19.24 -4.51
N SER A 157 -4.77 -18.07 -4.36
CA SER A 157 -3.49 -17.85 -3.67
C SER A 157 -3.64 -16.65 -2.72
N ALA A 158 -4.54 -16.78 -1.74
CA ALA A 158 -4.84 -15.74 -0.76
C ALA A 158 -4.54 -16.28 0.66
N PRO A 159 -3.58 -15.70 1.40
CA PRO A 159 -2.74 -14.55 1.03
C PRO A 159 -1.73 -14.88 -0.10
N PRO A 160 -1.07 -13.87 -0.70
CA PRO A 160 -0.04 -14.08 -1.72
C PRO A 160 1.05 -15.07 -1.26
N THR A 161 1.64 -15.81 -2.20
CA THR A 161 2.74 -16.76 -1.93
C THR A 161 4.09 -16.17 -2.31
N SER A 162 5.18 -16.92 -2.11
CA SER A 162 6.49 -16.51 -2.61
C SER A 162 6.49 -16.24 -4.10
N ASP A 163 5.71 -16.97 -4.91
CA ASP A 163 5.68 -16.80 -6.37
C ASP A 163 5.18 -15.39 -6.79
N TYR A 164 4.46 -14.68 -5.91
CA TYR A 164 3.73 -13.46 -6.22
C TYR A 164 3.96 -12.39 -5.15
N THR A 165 4.95 -11.52 -5.36
CA THR A 165 5.38 -10.54 -4.34
C THR A 165 4.94 -9.10 -4.62
N SER A 166 4.42 -8.79 -5.83
CA SER A 166 3.94 -7.46 -6.21
C SER A 166 2.94 -7.49 -7.38
N MET A 167 1.74 -8.06 -7.17
CA MET A 167 0.75 -8.25 -8.25
C MET A 167 -0.10 -7.02 -8.57
N PHE A 168 -0.33 -6.16 -7.57
CA PHE A 168 -1.07 -4.90 -7.71
C PHE A 168 -0.67 -3.94 -6.59
N MET A 169 -0.66 -2.64 -6.88
CA MET A 169 -0.16 -1.59 -6.01
C MET A 169 -1.26 -1.10 -5.03
N TYR A 170 -1.75 -2.00 -4.19
CA TYR A 170 -2.75 -1.71 -3.16
C TYR A 170 -2.29 -2.26 -1.81
N GLY A 171 -2.49 -1.50 -0.73
CA GLY A 171 -2.10 -1.90 0.63
C GLY A 171 -0.66 -1.54 0.98
N ALA A 172 -0.08 -2.24 1.94
CA ALA A 172 1.25 -1.92 2.48
C ALA A 172 2.36 -2.71 1.76
N VAL A 173 3.44 -2.02 1.38
CA VAL A 173 4.54 -2.60 0.60
C VAL A 173 5.85 -2.52 1.38
N GLN A 174 6.56 -3.64 1.50
CA GLN A 174 7.93 -3.67 1.98
C GLN A 174 8.92 -3.42 0.84
N VAL A 175 9.85 -2.48 1.01
CA VAL A 175 10.91 -2.21 0.03
C VAL A 175 12.26 -2.27 0.73
N ASP A 176 13.12 -3.15 0.24
CA ASP A 176 14.49 -3.31 0.75
C ASP A 176 15.46 -2.81 -0.32
N VAL A 177 16.22 -1.77 0.01
CA VAL A 177 17.14 -1.10 -0.91
C VAL A 177 18.57 -1.48 -0.57
N PHE A 178 19.32 -1.95 -1.54
CA PHE A 178 20.71 -2.39 -1.38
C PHE A 178 21.65 -1.48 -2.17
N LEU A 179 22.54 -0.77 -1.47
CA LEU A 179 23.65 -0.06 -2.07
C LEU A 179 24.83 -1.02 -2.16
N ALA A 180 24.96 -1.70 -3.30
CA ALA A 180 25.96 -2.75 -3.52
C ALA A 180 27.37 -2.15 -3.50
N GLU A 181 28.32 -2.85 -2.88
CA GLU A 181 29.71 -2.37 -2.73
C GLU A 181 30.70 -3.48 -3.09
N SER A 182 31.59 -3.17 -4.04
CA SER A 182 32.69 -4.05 -4.42
C SER A 182 33.72 -4.12 -3.29
N ASN A 183 34.12 -5.32 -2.90
CA ASN A 183 35.18 -5.50 -1.90
C ASN A 183 36.57 -5.75 -2.52
N GLY A 184 36.70 -5.64 -3.85
CA GLY A 184 37.98 -5.80 -4.53
C GLY A 184 38.47 -7.24 -4.70
N THR A 185 37.67 -8.25 -4.29
CA THR A 185 38.14 -9.65 -4.30
C THR A 185 38.10 -10.33 -5.66
N ILE A 186 37.26 -9.86 -6.60
CA ILE A 186 37.19 -10.38 -7.99
C ILE A 186 37.47 -9.27 -9.00
N ASP A 187 36.63 -8.23 -9.02
CA ASP A 187 36.90 -7.01 -9.79
C ASP A 187 37.61 -6.00 -8.90
N ALA A 188 38.38 -5.08 -9.51
CA ALA A 188 38.91 -3.94 -8.77
C ALA A 188 37.73 -3.11 -8.23
N ASN A 189 37.82 -2.67 -6.97
CA ASN A 189 36.89 -1.68 -6.43
C ASN A 189 37.24 -0.33 -7.06
N THR A 190 36.36 0.17 -7.93
CA THR A 190 36.49 1.48 -8.60
C THR A 190 35.43 2.47 -8.14
N GLU A 191 34.35 1.99 -7.53
CA GLU A 191 33.23 2.81 -7.07
C GLU A 191 32.99 2.61 -5.57
N ASN A 192 33.23 3.67 -4.78
CA ASN A 192 33.03 3.63 -3.33
C ASN A 192 31.91 4.57 -2.91
N TRP A 193 30.98 4.08 -2.11
CA TRP A 193 29.91 4.92 -1.57
C TRP A 193 30.45 5.97 -0.60
N THR A 194 30.03 7.22 -0.79
CA THR A 194 30.25 8.31 0.20
C THR A 194 28.94 8.64 0.92
N THR A 195 29.06 9.30 2.09
CA THR A 195 27.89 9.77 2.84
C THR A 195 26.94 10.63 2.00
N PRO A 196 27.39 11.65 1.24
CA PRO A 196 26.50 12.42 0.38
C PRO A 196 25.79 11.57 -0.70
N MET A 197 26.48 10.60 -1.30
CA MET A 197 25.88 9.72 -2.32
C MET A 197 24.76 8.87 -1.72
N ARG A 198 25.02 8.22 -0.57
CA ARG A 198 23.99 7.46 0.16
C ARG A 198 22.79 8.34 0.49
N ASP A 199 23.03 9.53 1.04
CA ASP A 199 21.97 10.43 1.49
C ASP A 199 21.10 10.89 0.31
N ASN A 200 21.71 11.13 -0.86
CA ASN A 200 20.97 11.38 -2.10
C ASN A 200 20.10 10.17 -2.47
N VAL A 201 20.66 8.96 -2.60
CA VAL A 201 19.88 7.75 -2.96
C VAL A 201 18.70 7.55 -2.01
N VAL A 202 18.90 7.72 -0.70
CA VAL A 202 17.83 7.61 0.29
C VAL A 202 16.73 8.63 0.04
N SER A 203 17.09 9.90 -0.19
CA SER A 203 16.12 10.97 -0.50
C SER A 203 15.36 10.71 -1.79
N GLU A 204 16.07 10.35 -2.86
CA GLU A 204 15.51 10.13 -4.20
C GLU A 204 14.51 8.98 -4.22
N ILE A 205 14.92 7.79 -3.76
CA ILE A 205 14.04 6.63 -3.71
C ILE A 205 12.84 6.88 -2.79
N THR A 206 13.06 7.50 -1.62
CA THR A 206 11.95 7.84 -0.71
C THR A 206 10.95 8.78 -1.37
N THR A 207 11.43 9.76 -2.14
CA THR A 207 10.59 10.72 -2.87
C THR A 207 9.80 10.03 -3.98
N GLY A 208 10.45 9.17 -4.76
CA GLY A 208 9.81 8.41 -5.85
C GLY A 208 8.73 7.44 -5.34
N LEU A 209 8.93 6.80 -4.18
CA LEU A 209 7.90 5.93 -3.61
C LEU A 209 6.73 6.73 -3.00
N ASN A 210 7.02 7.87 -2.38
CA ASN A 210 5.97 8.77 -1.88
C ASN A 210 5.15 9.42 -3.02
N TRP A 211 5.71 9.49 -4.23
CA TRP A 211 5.00 9.91 -5.43
C TRP A 211 3.77 9.03 -5.69
N TRP A 212 3.94 7.70 -5.66
CA TRP A 212 2.85 6.75 -5.88
C TRP A 212 1.75 6.88 -4.83
N VAL A 213 2.11 7.09 -3.56
CA VAL A 213 1.12 7.35 -2.49
C VAL A 213 0.32 8.63 -2.75
N THR A 214 0.96 9.65 -3.32
CA THR A 214 0.30 10.90 -3.70
C THR A 214 -0.59 10.70 -4.93
N ALA A 215 -0.09 10.03 -5.98
CA ALA A 215 -0.82 9.69 -7.19
C ALA A 215 -2.09 8.85 -6.90
N ALA A 216 -2.03 7.96 -5.91
CA ALA A 216 -3.15 7.14 -5.45
C ALA A 216 -4.29 7.95 -4.81
N THR A 217 -4.04 9.19 -4.38
CA THR A 217 -5.04 10.03 -3.67
C THR A 217 -5.38 11.32 -4.41
N GLN A 218 -4.79 11.55 -5.58
CA GLN A 218 -5.02 12.76 -6.37
C GLN A 218 -6.30 12.64 -7.23
N GLY A 219 -6.98 13.76 -7.46
CA GLY A 219 -8.09 13.82 -8.42
C GLY A 219 -9.39 13.16 -7.96
N GLY A 220 -9.58 12.93 -6.66
CA GLY A 220 -10.79 12.30 -6.12
C GLY A 220 -10.87 10.78 -6.33
N ARG A 221 -9.74 10.15 -6.64
CA ARG A 221 -9.63 8.70 -6.84
C ARG A 221 -9.92 7.91 -5.54
N PRO A 222 -10.39 6.66 -5.65
CA PRO A 222 -10.44 5.70 -4.54
C PRO A 222 -9.11 5.60 -3.80
N ALA A 223 -9.14 5.34 -2.50
CA ALA A 223 -7.92 5.16 -1.72
C ALA A 223 -7.32 3.77 -1.99
N ALA A 224 -6.11 3.72 -2.55
CA ALA A 224 -5.36 2.46 -2.67
C ALA A 224 -4.83 1.91 -1.33
N ASN A 225 -5.05 2.63 -0.23
CA ASN A 225 -4.45 2.36 1.08
C ASN A 225 -2.93 2.13 1.03
N LEU A 226 -2.27 2.79 0.07
CA LEU A 226 -0.88 2.55 -0.28
C LEU A 226 0.06 3.16 0.76
N THR A 227 0.95 2.33 1.31
CA THR A 227 2.05 2.75 2.17
C THR A 227 3.31 1.97 1.82
N PHE A 228 4.48 2.59 2.00
CA PHE A 228 5.77 1.91 1.83
C PHE A 228 6.53 1.86 3.15
N ASN A 229 7.07 0.70 3.49
CA ASN A 229 8.08 0.55 4.54
C ASN A 229 9.45 0.31 3.91
N LEU A 230 10.38 1.22 4.16
CA LEU A 230 11.71 1.20 3.58
C LEU A 230 12.72 0.63 4.57
N THR A 231 13.56 -0.28 4.08
CA THR A 231 14.77 -0.74 4.77
C THR A 231 15.95 -0.50 3.83
N PHE A 232 16.92 0.30 4.25
CA PHE A 232 18.14 0.55 3.48
C PHE A 232 19.30 -0.27 4.04
N HIS A 233 19.92 -1.08 3.18
CA HIS A 233 21.15 -1.83 3.42
C HIS A 233 22.26 -1.10 2.67
N THR A 234 23.27 -0.64 3.41
CA THR A 234 24.35 0.22 2.90
C THR A 234 25.71 -0.23 3.43
N PRO A 235 26.82 0.21 2.83
CA PRO A 235 28.16 -0.09 3.35
C PRO A 235 28.42 0.48 4.75
N PHE A 236 27.60 1.43 5.21
CA PHE A 236 27.76 2.12 6.48
C PHE A 236 27.10 1.38 7.65
N ASN A 237 25.93 0.78 7.42
CA ASN A 237 25.17 0.05 8.45
C ASN A 237 25.33 -1.46 8.34
N GLU A 238 25.40 -2.00 7.13
CA GLU A 238 25.44 -3.44 6.88
C GLU A 238 26.47 -3.82 5.80
N PRO A 239 27.77 -3.49 5.99
CA PRO A 239 28.81 -3.71 4.98
C PRO A 239 28.91 -5.17 4.53
N ASN A 240 28.71 -6.12 5.43
CA ASN A 240 28.77 -7.55 5.09
C ASN A 240 27.57 -8.03 4.26
N VAL A 241 26.43 -7.36 4.34
CA VAL A 241 25.23 -7.71 3.57
C VAL A 241 25.42 -7.27 2.11
N VAL A 242 25.84 -6.02 1.91
CA VAL A 242 25.94 -5.42 0.57
C VAL A 242 27.25 -5.71 -0.16
N ALA A 243 28.22 -6.34 0.50
CA ALA A 243 29.50 -6.68 -0.09
C ALA A 243 29.39 -7.71 -1.22
N THR A 244 30.06 -7.44 -2.32
CA THR A 244 30.20 -8.32 -3.49
C THR A 244 31.65 -8.35 -3.97
N GLY A 245 32.10 -9.46 -4.55
CA GLY A 245 33.42 -9.53 -5.17
C GLY A 245 33.53 -8.73 -6.47
N TYR A 246 32.40 -8.41 -7.08
CA TYR A 246 32.31 -7.76 -8.39
C TYR A 246 32.01 -6.27 -8.26
N GLU A 247 32.47 -5.49 -9.24
CA GLU A 247 32.14 -4.09 -9.42
C GLU A 247 30.80 -4.00 -10.19
N PRO A 248 29.67 -3.66 -9.53
CA PRO A 248 28.34 -3.86 -10.12
C PRO A 248 28.14 -3.18 -11.47
N ILE A 249 28.64 -1.95 -11.65
CA ILE A 249 28.50 -1.19 -12.91
C ILE A 249 29.13 -1.90 -14.12
N ASN A 250 30.16 -2.74 -13.88
CA ASN A 250 30.81 -3.56 -14.89
C ASN A 250 30.11 -4.89 -15.16
N ARG A 251 29.02 -5.21 -14.45
CA ARG A 251 28.30 -6.49 -14.50
C ARG A 251 26.84 -6.32 -14.90
N PRO A 252 26.59 -5.91 -16.15
CA PRO A 252 25.27 -5.52 -16.60
C PRO A 252 24.48 -6.71 -17.10
N ARG A 253 23.16 -6.64 -17.27
CA ARG A 253 22.32 -7.71 -17.89
C ARG A 253 22.95 -8.29 -19.19
N PRO A 254 22.71 -9.58 -19.53
CA PRO A 254 21.60 -10.46 -19.15
C PRO A 254 21.63 -10.96 -17.70
N LEU A 255 20.53 -11.54 -17.21
CA LEU A 255 20.42 -11.94 -15.80
C LEU A 255 21.60 -12.76 -15.25
N SER A 256 22.26 -13.58 -16.08
CA SER A 256 23.41 -14.40 -15.67
C SER A 256 24.59 -13.60 -15.12
N THR A 257 24.76 -12.34 -15.53
CA THR A 257 25.87 -11.47 -15.14
C THR A 257 25.49 -10.57 -13.95
N SER A 258 24.27 -10.00 -13.95
CA SER A 258 23.78 -9.16 -12.84
C SER A 258 23.55 -10.00 -11.58
N MET A 259 23.20 -11.29 -11.73
CA MET A 259 23.13 -12.22 -10.60
C MET A 259 24.48 -12.55 -9.98
N LEU A 260 25.62 -12.19 -10.57
CA LEU A 260 26.92 -12.40 -9.94
C LEU A 260 27.05 -11.61 -8.63
N TRP A 261 26.65 -10.34 -8.65
CA TRP A 261 26.73 -9.45 -7.47
C TRP A 261 25.43 -9.46 -6.66
N ILE A 262 24.25 -9.48 -7.30
CA ILE A 262 22.96 -9.63 -6.59
C ILE A 262 22.95 -10.97 -5.84
N GLY A 263 23.47 -12.04 -6.45
CA GLY A 263 23.56 -13.36 -5.84
C GLY A 263 24.51 -13.42 -4.64
N ASN A 264 25.59 -12.63 -4.62
CA ASN A 264 26.46 -12.47 -3.45
C ASN A 264 25.68 -11.85 -2.28
N ILE A 265 24.96 -10.75 -2.52
CA ILE A 265 24.11 -10.10 -1.51
C ILE A 265 23.05 -11.07 -0.97
N MET A 266 22.38 -11.82 -1.84
CA MET A 266 21.41 -12.85 -1.42
C MET A 266 22.06 -13.95 -0.58
N THR A 267 23.27 -14.39 -0.95
CA THR A 267 24.02 -15.39 -0.18
C THR A 267 24.40 -14.88 1.21
N ASN A 268 24.82 -13.61 1.31
CA ASN A 268 25.14 -12.97 2.59
C ASN A 268 23.91 -12.91 3.53
N LEU A 269 22.72 -12.80 2.95
CA LEU A 269 21.43 -12.85 3.67
C LEU A 269 20.92 -14.27 3.95
N GLY A 270 21.63 -15.30 3.49
CA GLY A 270 21.27 -16.72 3.68
C GLY A 270 20.29 -17.27 2.65
N TYR A 271 20.11 -16.61 1.51
CA TYR A 271 19.25 -17.05 0.40
C TYR A 271 20.08 -17.57 -0.76
N SER A 272 19.46 -18.35 -1.65
CA SER A 272 20.14 -18.83 -2.86
C SER A 272 20.53 -17.67 -3.77
N ALA A 273 21.69 -17.76 -4.43
CA ALA A 273 22.19 -16.80 -5.42
C ALA A 273 21.42 -16.91 -6.76
N THR A 274 20.10 -16.93 -6.71
CA THR A 274 19.21 -17.11 -7.86
C THR A 274 18.11 -16.05 -7.85
N PHE A 275 17.44 -15.87 -9.00
CA PHE A 275 16.27 -14.99 -9.10
C PHE A 275 15.17 -15.40 -8.11
N ALA A 276 14.92 -16.71 -7.98
CA ALA A 276 13.98 -17.25 -6.99
C ALA A 276 14.43 -16.99 -5.54
N GLY A 277 15.74 -16.89 -5.28
CA GLY A 277 16.29 -16.48 -3.98
C GLY A 277 15.90 -15.06 -3.59
N VAL A 278 15.95 -14.11 -4.53
CA VAL A 278 15.47 -12.73 -4.31
C VAL A 278 13.96 -12.73 -4.02
N ARG A 279 13.20 -13.55 -4.72
CA ARG A 279 11.76 -13.71 -4.49
C ARG A 279 11.46 -14.29 -3.10
N GLN A 280 12.20 -15.30 -2.67
CA GLN A 280 12.10 -15.87 -1.32
C GLN A 280 12.44 -14.83 -0.26
N TYR A 281 13.48 -14.02 -0.47
CA TYR A 281 13.84 -12.90 0.39
C TYR A 281 12.69 -11.91 0.52
N ALA A 282 12.18 -11.39 -0.60
CA ALA A 282 11.08 -10.43 -0.61
C ALA A 282 9.85 -10.98 0.13
N ASN A 283 9.45 -12.22 -0.12
CA ASN A 283 8.33 -12.85 0.59
C ASN A 283 8.61 -13.05 2.10
N ALA A 284 9.84 -13.38 2.49
CA ALA A 284 10.20 -13.46 3.90
C ALA A 284 10.10 -12.10 4.59
N ARG A 285 10.55 -11.03 3.93
CA ARG A 285 10.42 -9.64 4.42
C ARG A 285 8.96 -9.22 4.52
N ARG A 286 8.14 -9.51 3.52
CA ARG A 286 6.67 -9.31 3.53
C ARG A 286 6.03 -9.94 4.78
N ASN A 287 6.32 -11.22 5.03
CA ASN A 287 5.78 -11.95 6.18
C ASN A 287 6.29 -11.39 7.51
N ALA A 288 7.59 -11.11 7.62
CA ALA A 288 8.20 -10.61 8.86
C ALA A 288 7.70 -9.22 9.25
N THR A 289 7.31 -8.41 8.26
CA THR A 289 6.83 -7.04 8.46
C THR A 289 5.31 -6.92 8.43
N GLY A 290 4.60 -8.01 8.13
CA GLY A 290 3.14 -8.03 8.04
C GLY A 290 2.57 -7.20 6.88
N ARG A 291 3.37 -6.97 5.84
CA ARG A 291 3.02 -6.17 4.66
C ARG A 291 2.31 -7.05 3.61
N ASP A 292 1.61 -6.42 2.69
CA ASP A 292 0.82 -7.10 1.67
C ASP A 292 1.67 -7.49 0.46
N TRP A 293 2.70 -6.69 0.16
CA TRP A 293 3.64 -6.87 -0.95
C TRP A 293 5.09 -6.64 -0.51
N ALA A 294 6.03 -7.11 -1.31
CA ALA A 294 7.45 -6.81 -1.11
C ALA A 294 8.27 -6.91 -2.40
N TYR A 295 9.31 -6.07 -2.51
CA TYR A 295 10.32 -6.18 -3.56
C TYR A 295 11.64 -5.55 -3.10
N SER A 296 12.69 -5.74 -3.90
CA SER A 296 14.01 -5.18 -3.64
C SER A 296 14.43 -4.17 -4.70
N ILE A 297 15.22 -3.17 -4.30
CA ILE A 297 15.88 -2.24 -5.20
C ILE A 297 17.37 -2.44 -5.04
N PHE A 298 18.09 -2.73 -6.11
CA PHE A 298 19.54 -2.81 -6.09
C PHE A 298 20.14 -1.61 -6.80
N VAL A 299 21.03 -0.89 -6.12
CA VAL A 299 21.71 0.28 -6.68
C VAL A 299 23.18 -0.05 -6.92
N ALA A 300 23.60 0.06 -8.17
CA ALA A 300 25.00 0.01 -8.57
C ALA A 300 25.59 1.42 -8.49
N ASN A 301 26.71 1.58 -7.78
CA ASN A 301 27.43 2.86 -7.83
C ASN A 301 28.04 3.03 -9.23
N SER A 302 27.87 4.21 -9.82
CA SER A 302 28.35 4.57 -11.17
C SER A 302 29.07 5.92 -11.17
N TYR A 303 29.43 6.45 -10.01
CA TYR A 303 29.87 7.84 -9.89
C TYR A 303 31.14 8.17 -10.69
N ASN A 304 32.06 7.22 -10.82
CA ASN A 304 33.27 7.35 -11.63
C ASN A 304 33.10 6.78 -13.04
N ASP A 305 31.88 6.40 -13.41
CA ASP A 305 31.52 5.97 -14.76
C ASP A 305 31.11 7.17 -15.62
N ALA A 306 31.65 7.25 -16.84
CA ALA A 306 31.60 8.49 -17.62
C ALA A 306 30.21 8.78 -18.22
N ASP A 307 29.42 7.74 -18.49
CA ASP A 307 28.06 7.86 -19.02
C ASP A 307 27.00 7.41 -18.00
N GLY A 308 27.38 6.83 -16.86
CA GLY A 308 26.46 6.37 -15.83
C GLY A 308 25.69 5.12 -16.26
N LEU A 309 26.17 4.42 -17.29
CA LEU A 309 25.55 3.25 -17.89
C LEU A 309 26.29 1.98 -17.51
N PHE A 310 25.52 0.93 -17.35
CA PHE A 310 26.03 -0.42 -17.49
C PHE A 310 26.67 -0.62 -18.86
N THR A 311 27.64 -1.53 -19.00
CA THR A 311 28.40 -1.71 -20.27
C THR A 311 27.58 -2.17 -21.48
N ASN A 312 26.27 -2.40 -21.32
CA ASN A 312 25.32 -2.74 -22.36
C ASN A 312 24.32 -1.60 -22.67
N GLY A 313 24.54 -0.41 -22.11
CA GLY A 313 23.76 0.80 -22.36
C GLY A 313 22.53 1.00 -21.48
N TYR A 314 22.31 0.17 -20.44
CA TYR A 314 21.20 0.35 -19.51
C TYR A 314 21.62 1.19 -18.30
N SER A 315 20.69 1.91 -17.70
CA SER A 315 20.89 2.58 -16.41
C SER A 315 19.91 2.10 -15.34
N ALA A 316 18.72 1.69 -15.76
CA ALA A 316 17.71 1.10 -14.90
C ALA A 316 16.95 -0.03 -15.62
N TYR A 317 16.38 -0.94 -14.84
CA TYR A 317 15.41 -1.95 -15.30
C TYR A 317 14.68 -2.60 -14.13
N ALA A 318 13.47 -3.09 -14.40
CA ALA A 318 12.64 -3.78 -13.43
C ALA A 318 12.02 -5.05 -14.01
N TYR A 319 11.75 -6.02 -13.14
CA TYR A 319 11.00 -7.22 -13.52
C TYR A 319 9.50 -7.02 -13.25
N LEU A 320 8.69 -7.28 -14.27
CA LEU A 320 7.24 -7.23 -14.19
C LEU A 320 6.71 -8.21 -13.14
N ASN A 321 5.93 -7.71 -12.18
CA ASN A 321 5.50 -8.44 -10.97
C ASN A 321 6.66 -8.79 -10.02
N GLY A 322 7.70 -7.97 -10.04
CA GLY A 322 8.88 -8.10 -9.18
C GLY A 322 9.76 -9.31 -9.56
N PRO A 323 10.66 -9.73 -8.66
CA PRO A 323 10.76 -9.34 -7.26
C PRO A 323 11.75 -8.19 -7.02
N PHE A 324 12.39 -7.63 -8.06
CA PHE A 324 13.32 -6.52 -7.89
C PHE A 324 13.45 -5.65 -9.14
N MET A 325 14.04 -4.47 -8.92
CA MET A 325 14.56 -3.57 -9.94
C MET A 325 16.01 -3.22 -9.65
N VAL A 326 16.72 -2.72 -10.66
CA VAL A 326 18.10 -2.29 -10.60
C VAL A 326 18.21 -0.88 -11.15
N MET A 327 19.03 -0.04 -10.53
CA MET A 327 19.37 1.30 -11.01
C MET A 327 20.87 1.56 -10.83
N THR A 328 21.47 2.33 -11.72
CA THR A 328 22.78 2.95 -11.48
C THR A 328 22.61 4.21 -10.63
N TYR A 329 23.68 4.70 -10.02
CA TYR A 329 23.63 5.89 -9.16
C TYR A 329 23.26 7.15 -9.96
N ASP A 330 23.90 7.34 -11.12
CA ASP A 330 23.69 8.52 -11.95
C ASP A 330 22.51 8.39 -12.90
N ASN A 331 22.05 7.17 -13.18
CA ASN A 331 20.95 6.88 -14.08
C ASN A 331 21.13 7.51 -15.48
N ASP A 332 22.29 7.33 -16.12
CA ASP A 332 22.60 7.99 -17.41
C ASP A 332 22.48 9.54 -17.32
N GLY A 333 22.01 10.19 -18.38
CA GLY A 333 21.71 11.63 -18.44
C GLY A 333 20.62 12.11 -17.48
N TRP A 334 19.97 11.25 -16.69
CA TRP A 334 19.02 11.68 -15.66
C TRP A 334 19.73 12.35 -14.48
N GLY A 335 20.89 11.85 -14.08
CA GLY A 335 21.63 12.29 -12.91
C GLY A 335 20.95 11.89 -11.59
N ILE A 336 21.73 11.86 -10.51
CA ILE A 336 21.23 11.52 -9.17
C ILE A 336 20.02 12.37 -8.74
N SER A 337 19.92 13.63 -9.16
CA SER A 337 18.81 14.52 -8.78
C SER A 337 17.44 14.15 -9.35
N ARG A 338 17.40 13.23 -10.34
CA ARG A 338 16.17 12.71 -10.96
C ARG A 338 16.01 11.20 -10.78
N MET A 339 16.79 10.59 -9.87
CA MET A 339 16.62 9.18 -9.54
C MET A 339 15.22 8.91 -8.95
N ASP A 340 14.58 9.89 -8.31
CA ASP A 340 13.18 9.79 -7.88
C ASP A 340 12.21 9.53 -9.04
N MET A 341 12.41 10.17 -10.19
CA MET A 341 11.60 9.97 -11.40
C MET A 341 11.81 8.56 -11.96
N VAL A 342 13.07 8.13 -12.11
CA VAL A 342 13.43 6.78 -12.60
C VAL A 342 12.89 5.71 -11.63
N SER A 343 13.10 5.89 -10.33
CA SER A 343 12.56 5.00 -9.29
C SER A 343 11.05 4.87 -9.36
N THR A 344 10.35 5.96 -9.71
CA THR A 344 8.89 5.97 -9.86
C THR A 344 8.46 5.15 -11.07
N HIS A 345 9.12 5.32 -12.21
CA HIS A 345 8.90 4.56 -13.44
C HIS A 345 9.11 3.06 -13.21
N GLU A 346 10.27 2.68 -12.67
CA GLU A 346 10.64 1.29 -12.41
C GLU A 346 9.72 0.62 -11.39
N THR A 347 9.25 1.38 -10.38
CA THR A 347 8.24 0.88 -9.44
C THR A 347 6.91 0.59 -10.14
N GLY A 348 6.57 1.29 -11.22
CA GLY A 348 5.43 0.94 -12.08
C GLY A 348 5.55 -0.48 -12.64
N HIS A 349 6.71 -0.82 -13.20
CA HIS A 349 6.99 -2.17 -13.71
C HIS A 349 6.96 -3.25 -12.62
N ILE A 350 7.47 -2.95 -11.42
CA ILE A 350 7.36 -3.87 -10.26
C ILE A 350 5.91 -4.32 -10.05
N PHE A 351 4.94 -3.43 -10.32
CA PHE A 351 3.51 -3.70 -10.26
C PHE A 351 2.85 -3.86 -11.64
N SER A 352 3.60 -4.40 -12.60
CA SER A 352 3.11 -4.81 -13.93
C SER A 352 2.76 -3.71 -14.92
N ALA A 353 2.99 -2.43 -14.64
CA ALA A 353 2.84 -1.41 -15.67
C ALA A 353 3.76 -1.71 -16.84
N LEU A 354 3.30 -1.48 -18.07
CA LEU A 354 4.11 -1.58 -19.27
C LEU A 354 4.60 -0.19 -19.67
N ASP A 355 5.67 -0.15 -20.46
CA ASP A 355 6.12 1.05 -21.13
C ASP A 355 5.08 1.58 -22.10
N GLU A 356 4.99 2.89 -22.17
CA GLU A 356 4.08 3.60 -23.08
C GLU A 356 4.83 4.39 -24.15
N TYR A 357 6.16 4.49 -24.08
CA TYR A 357 6.95 5.23 -25.06
C TYR A 357 7.27 4.43 -26.33
N ALA A 358 7.43 5.10 -27.47
CA ALA A 358 7.52 4.42 -28.77
C ALA A 358 8.75 3.50 -28.88
N ALA A 359 9.89 3.90 -28.31
CA ALA A 359 11.16 3.18 -28.37
C ALA A 359 11.14 1.82 -27.65
N SER A 360 10.24 1.61 -26.68
CA SER A 360 10.03 0.29 -26.04
C SER A 360 9.35 -0.71 -26.96
N LYS A 361 8.91 -0.28 -28.16
CA LYS A 361 8.08 -1.08 -29.08
C LYS A 361 6.75 -1.50 -28.44
N CYS A 362 6.24 -0.71 -27.50
CA CYS A 362 4.91 -0.91 -26.93
C CYS A 362 3.86 -1.11 -28.03
N THR A 363 2.78 -1.81 -27.71
CA THR A 363 1.62 -1.92 -28.60
C THR A 363 0.32 -1.66 -27.85
N THR A 364 -0.69 -1.12 -28.53
CA THR A 364 -1.98 -0.81 -27.88
C THR A 364 -2.80 -2.05 -27.48
N THR A 365 -2.39 -3.24 -27.93
CA THR A 365 -3.06 -4.51 -27.66
C THR A 365 -2.35 -5.36 -26.63
N GLU A 366 -1.10 -5.04 -26.29
CA GLU A 366 -0.37 -5.70 -25.22
C GLU A 366 -1.09 -5.52 -23.89
N LYS A 367 -1.15 -6.58 -23.08
CA LYS A 367 -1.86 -6.58 -21.81
C LYS A 367 -0.97 -6.98 -20.65
N SER A 368 -1.17 -6.31 -19.52
CA SER A 368 -0.44 -6.61 -18.29
C SER A 368 -1.29 -6.40 -17.04
N GLY A 369 -0.72 -6.72 -15.88
CA GLY A 369 -1.34 -6.54 -14.59
C GLY A 369 -2.26 -7.67 -14.18
N TYR A 370 -2.61 -7.69 -12.89
CA TYR A 370 -3.57 -8.63 -12.33
C TYR A 370 -4.93 -8.58 -13.03
N LEU A 371 -5.35 -7.39 -13.46
CA LEU A 371 -6.60 -7.14 -14.17
C LEU A 371 -6.51 -7.32 -15.70
N ASN A 372 -5.33 -7.66 -16.24
CA ASN A 372 -5.07 -7.92 -17.66
C ASN A 372 -5.52 -6.77 -18.59
N ILE A 373 -5.04 -5.56 -18.30
CA ILE A 373 -5.41 -4.30 -18.95
C ILE A 373 -4.55 -4.05 -20.18
N ALA A 374 -5.17 -3.60 -21.26
CA ALA A 374 -4.49 -3.27 -22.52
C ALA A 374 -3.76 -1.93 -22.44
N ASN A 375 -2.60 -1.84 -23.08
CA ASN A 375 -1.72 -0.66 -23.07
C ASN A 375 -2.17 0.43 -24.06
N THR A 376 -3.41 0.92 -23.92
CA THR A 376 -4.04 1.80 -24.91
C THR A 376 -3.44 3.20 -25.01
N ASN A 377 -2.53 3.58 -24.11
CA ASN A 377 -1.83 4.87 -24.12
C ASN A 377 -0.38 4.76 -24.63
N CYS A 378 -0.06 3.66 -25.30
CA CYS A 378 1.19 3.48 -26.03
C CYS A 378 1.36 4.49 -27.19
N GLU A 379 2.55 5.06 -27.32
CA GLU A 379 2.95 6.05 -28.34
C GLU A 379 3.01 5.49 -29.77
N ASN A 380 3.18 4.18 -29.95
CA ASN A 380 3.04 3.53 -31.26
C ASN A 380 1.57 3.42 -31.74
N GLY A 381 0.63 4.03 -31.01
CA GLY A 381 -0.78 4.19 -31.38
C GLY A 381 -1.19 5.67 -31.49
N THR A 382 -2.19 6.07 -30.71
CA THR A 382 -2.66 7.47 -30.64
C THR A 382 -2.99 7.80 -29.19
N PRO A 383 -1.97 8.07 -28.38
CA PRO A 383 -2.15 8.13 -26.94
C PRO A 383 -2.70 9.50 -26.53
N THR A 384 -3.40 9.56 -25.38
CA THR A 384 -4.20 10.75 -25.00
C THR A 384 -3.86 11.30 -23.62
N GLU A 385 -3.01 10.63 -22.84
CA GLU A 385 -2.70 11.00 -21.45
C GLU A 385 -1.19 11.06 -21.22
N GLU A 386 -0.71 12.10 -20.55
CA GLU A 386 0.64 12.13 -19.98
C GLU A 386 0.79 11.02 -18.93
N SER A 387 1.97 10.42 -18.85
CA SER A 387 2.19 9.25 -18.01
C SER A 387 3.64 9.11 -17.56
N ILE A 388 3.83 8.71 -16.31
CA ILE A 388 5.15 8.37 -15.78
C ILE A 388 5.79 7.17 -16.51
N MET A 389 4.99 6.32 -17.19
CA MET A 389 5.46 5.16 -17.96
C MET A 389 5.83 5.48 -19.41
N ARG A 390 5.80 6.76 -19.80
CA ARG A 390 6.43 7.24 -21.04
C ARG A 390 7.87 7.67 -20.76
N SER A 391 8.52 8.25 -21.75
CA SER A 391 9.86 8.81 -21.65
C SER A 391 9.88 10.31 -21.97
N GLY A 392 11.07 10.91 -21.91
CA GLY A 392 11.31 12.26 -22.40
C GLY A 392 10.43 13.34 -21.76
N GLU A 393 9.89 14.24 -22.60
CA GLU A 393 9.05 15.37 -22.18
C GLU A 393 7.77 14.92 -21.46
N SER A 394 7.17 13.81 -21.88
CA SER A 394 5.94 13.31 -21.28
C SER A 394 6.15 12.91 -19.82
N MET A 395 7.24 12.21 -19.54
CA MET A 395 7.62 11.81 -18.19
C MET A 395 7.91 13.05 -17.30
N GLU A 396 8.59 14.05 -17.85
CA GLU A 396 8.88 15.34 -17.19
C GLU A 396 7.63 16.18 -16.90
N ILE A 397 6.55 16.02 -17.68
CA ILE A 397 5.25 16.63 -17.39
C ILE A 397 4.47 15.81 -16.35
N ALA A 398 4.50 14.49 -16.49
CA ALA A 398 3.74 13.56 -15.68
C ALA A 398 4.20 13.53 -14.22
N TYR A 399 5.52 13.53 -13.99
CA TYR A 399 6.10 13.43 -12.65
C TYR A 399 5.65 14.54 -11.70
N PRO A 400 5.86 15.85 -11.95
CA PRO A 400 5.42 16.89 -11.01
C PRO A 400 3.89 16.94 -10.82
N SER A 401 3.14 16.34 -11.74
CA SER A 401 1.67 16.33 -11.77
C SER A 401 1.06 15.06 -11.20
N TYR A 402 1.86 14.09 -10.75
CA TYR A 402 1.43 12.77 -10.24
C TYR A 402 0.59 11.95 -11.23
N LEU A 403 0.95 12.01 -12.53
CA LEU A 403 0.19 11.38 -13.60
C LEU A 403 0.73 10.00 -13.96
N ALA A 404 -0.14 9.01 -13.83
CA ALA A 404 -0.04 7.72 -14.50
C ALA A 404 -1.30 7.60 -15.38
N SER A 405 -1.16 7.14 -16.62
CA SER A 405 -2.26 7.02 -17.58
C SER A 405 -3.38 6.08 -17.08
N THR A 406 -4.58 6.18 -17.65
CA THR A 406 -5.69 5.26 -17.36
C THR A 406 -5.31 3.77 -17.51
N PRO A 407 -4.68 3.31 -18.61
CA PRO A 407 -4.27 1.91 -18.71
C PRO A 407 -3.21 1.52 -17.68
N VAL A 408 -2.22 2.37 -17.39
CA VAL A 408 -1.21 2.09 -16.33
C VAL A 408 -1.89 1.93 -14.98
N ARG A 409 -2.80 2.84 -14.61
CA ARG A 409 -3.58 2.72 -13.36
C ARG A 409 -4.32 1.38 -13.31
N GLY A 410 -4.94 0.97 -14.41
CA GLY A 410 -5.56 -0.35 -14.49
C GLY A 410 -4.57 -1.53 -14.34
N MET A 411 -3.40 -1.47 -14.97
CA MET A 411 -2.38 -2.52 -14.89
C MET A 411 -1.86 -2.72 -13.47
N ILE A 412 -1.63 -1.63 -12.73
CA ILE A 412 -1.21 -1.68 -11.33
C ILE A 412 -2.37 -1.99 -10.36
N GLY A 413 -3.59 -2.22 -10.84
CA GLY A 413 -4.75 -2.63 -10.05
C GLY A 413 -5.69 -1.51 -9.60
N TRP A 414 -5.50 -0.28 -10.06
CA TRP A 414 -6.34 0.89 -9.75
C TRP A 414 -7.46 1.07 -10.78
N ARG A 415 -8.31 0.05 -10.91
CA ARG A 415 -9.58 0.12 -11.63
C ARG A 415 -10.70 -0.04 -10.62
N ASP A 416 -11.70 0.81 -10.69
CA ASP A 416 -12.94 0.75 -9.91
C ASP A 416 -14.07 0.69 -10.94
N SER A 417 -14.57 -0.51 -11.19
CA SER A 417 -15.47 -0.77 -12.32
C SER A 417 -16.92 -0.42 -12.04
N ASP A 418 -17.35 -0.39 -10.77
CA ASP A 418 -18.71 -0.09 -10.35
C ASP A 418 -18.87 1.26 -9.64
N ALA A 419 -17.76 2.00 -9.47
CA ALA A 419 -17.68 3.35 -8.94
C ALA A 419 -18.16 3.45 -7.48
N ASP A 420 -17.93 2.42 -6.68
CA ASP A 420 -18.28 2.39 -5.26
C ASP A 420 -17.20 3.02 -4.35
N GLY A 421 -16.04 3.36 -4.93
CA GLY A 421 -14.91 3.95 -4.20
C GLY A 421 -13.90 2.92 -3.69
N ILE A 422 -13.99 1.66 -4.12
CA ILE A 422 -13.05 0.58 -3.83
C ILE A 422 -12.46 0.07 -5.16
N TYR A 423 -11.14 -0.12 -5.23
CA TYR A 423 -10.55 -0.70 -6.42
C TYR A 423 -10.88 -2.19 -6.54
N ASP A 424 -11.16 -2.68 -7.75
CA ASP A 424 -11.53 -4.06 -8.06
C ASP A 424 -10.66 -5.11 -7.36
N VAL A 425 -9.34 -4.90 -7.29
CA VAL A 425 -8.41 -5.84 -6.64
C VAL A 425 -8.62 -5.98 -5.13
N ALA A 426 -9.28 -5.00 -4.52
CA ALA A 426 -9.68 -4.96 -3.12
C ALA A 426 -11.20 -5.00 -2.93
N ASP A 427 -12.01 -4.85 -3.99
CA ASP A 427 -13.45 -5.03 -3.93
C ASP A 427 -13.80 -6.53 -4.00
N THR A 428 -13.61 -7.16 -2.84
CA THR A 428 -13.78 -8.60 -2.64
C THR A 428 -15.07 -8.88 -1.89
N SER A 429 -15.65 -10.07 -2.08
CA SER A 429 -16.85 -10.47 -1.32
C SER A 429 -16.48 -11.30 -0.09
N VAL A 430 -17.36 -11.38 0.90
CA VAL A 430 -17.17 -12.30 2.03
C VAL A 430 -18.03 -13.53 1.82
N GLN A 431 -17.48 -14.71 2.07
CA GLN A 431 -18.24 -15.95 2.22
C GLN A 431 -18.28 -16.34 3.70
N MET A 432 -19.42 -16.85 4.16
CA MET A 432 -19.56 -17.28 5.54
C MET A 432 -20.29 -18.61 5.66
N SER A 433 -19.86 -19.41 6.64
CA SER A 433 -20.58 -20.58 7.12
C SER A 433 -20.72 -20.52 8.64
N ALA A 434 -21.83 -21.00 9.18
CA ALA A 434 -22.03 -21.13 10.61
C ALA A 434 -22.87 -22.37 10.91
N THR A 435 -22.48 -23.10 11.96
CA THR A 435 -23.20 -24.27 12.46
C THR A 435 -23.50 -24.08 13.94
N ARG A 436 -24.74 -24.38 14.32
CA ARG A 436 -25.14 -24.37 15.72
C ARG A 436 -24.47 -25.53 16.46
N THR A 437 -23.84 -25.24 17.60
CA THR A 437 -23.08 -26.22 18.40
C THR A 437 -23.81 -26.69 19.66
N THR A 438 -24.89 -26.02 20.06
CA THR A 438 -25.73 -26.44 21.18
C THR A 438 -27.13 -26.84 20.72
N THR A 439 -27.76 -27.73 21.48
CA THR A 439 -29.19 -28.03 21.31
C THR A 439 -30.01 -26.86 21.87
N PRO A 440 -30.91 -26.25 21.08
CA PRO A 440 -31.76 -25.16 21.57
C PRO A 440 -32.72 -25.64 22.66
N GLY A 441 -32.82 -24.88 23.74
CA GLY A 441 -33.77 -25.11 24.83
C GLY A 441 -34.35 -23.78 25.32
N VAL A 442 -35.60 -23.83 25.80
CA VAL A 442 -36.24 -22.65 26.39
C VAL A 442 -35.44 -22.22 27.62
N GLY A 443 -35.10 -20.93 27.69
CA GLY A 443 -34.30 -20.34 28.76
C GLY A 443 -32.82 -20.73 28.71
N GLN A 444 -32.33 -21.26 27.57
CA GLN A 444 -30.93 -21.63 27.39
C GLN A 444 -30.27 -20.78 26.29
N PRO A 445 -28.97 -20.46 26.44
CA PRO A 445 -28.22 -19.81 25.39
C PRO A 445 -27.97 -20.75 24.20
N VAL A 446 -27.88 -20.21 23.00
CA VAL A 446 -27.57 -20.96 21.78
C VAL A 446 -26.18 -20.55 21.28
N SER A 447 -25.34 -21.53 20.97
CA SER A 447 -23.98 -21.27 20.49
C SER A 447 -23.81 -21.67 19.03
N TYR A 448 -22.95 -20.94 18.34
CA TYR A 448 -22.54 -21.20 16.96
C TYR A 448 -21.01 -21.22 16.86
N ALA A 449 -20.52 -22.00 15.92
CA ALA A 449 -19.15 -21.92 15.41
C ALA A 449 -19.19 -21.85 13.88
N GLY A 450 -18.26 -21.14 13.28
CA GLY A 450 -18.28 -20.91 11.84
C GLY A 450 -16.98 -20.36 11.30
N THR A 451 -16.99 -20.09 10.00
CA THR A 451 -15.89 -19.45 9.28
C THR A 451 -16.40 -18.28 8.45
N ALA A 452 -15.60 -17.21 8.39
CA ALA A 452 -15.73 -16.14 7.42
C ALA A 452 -14.47 -16.13 6.56
N THR A 453 -14.60 -15.94 5.26
CA THR A 453 -13.49 -15.97 4.30
C THR A 453 -13.67 -14.87 3.29
N ASP A 454 -12.62 -14.12 3.04
CA ASP A 454 -12.61 -13.15 1.94
C ASP A 454 -12.53 -13.90 0.59
N ILE A 455 -13.25 -13.46 -0.42
CA ILE A 455 -13.29 -14.10 -1.74
C ILE A 455 -12.65 -13.13 -2.73
N PRO A 456 -11.42 -13.40 -3.17
CA PRO A 456 -10.66 -12.48 -3.99
C PRO A 456 -11.34 -12.15 -5.32
N PHE A 457 -11.08 -10.95 -5.82
CA PHE A 457 -11.44 -10.58 -7.18
C PHE A 457 -10.66 -11.46 -8.17
N PRO A 458 -11.31 -12.08 -9.17
CA PRO A 458 -10.65 -13.03 -10.06
C PRO A 458 -9.66 -12.34 -11.02
N SER A 459 -8.55 -13.02 -11.33
CA SER A 459 -7.64 -12.62 -12.40
C SER A 459 -7.80 -13.50 -13.64
N PRO A 460 -7.81 -12.94 -14.86
CA PRO A 460 -7.80 -13.73 -16.09
C PRO A 460 -6.52 -14.53 -16.33
N LYS A 461 -5.40 -14.11 -15.72
CA LYS A 461 -4.04 -14.64 -16.01
C LYS A 461 -3.39 -15.32 -14.80
N TYR A 462 -3.73 -14.89 -13.58
CA TYR A 462 -3.07 -15.34 -12.36
C TYR A 462 -4.06 -16.04 -11.43
N PRO A 463 -3.59 -16.84 -10.45
CA PRO A 463 -4.43 -17.25 -9.34
C PRO A 463 -5.04 -16.04 -8.64
N ALA A 464 -6.27 -16.18 -8.14
CA ALA A 464 -6.96 -15.11 -7.44
C ALA A 464 -6.29 -14.83 -6.08
N MET A 465 -5.98 -13.57 -5.78
CA MET A 465 -5.27 -13.14 -4.57
C MET A 465 -6.00 -11.98 -3.90
N SER A 466 -5.96 -11.96 -2.58
CA SER A 466 -6.52 -10.88 -1.79
C SER A 466 -5.51 -10.43 -0.74
N VAL A 467 -5.50 -9.12 -0.51
CA VAL A 467 -4.81 -8.47 0.60
C VAL A 467 -5.79 -8.11 1.72
N ASN A 468 -7.09 -8.37 1.51
CA ASN A 468 -8.10 -8.14 2.51
C ASN A 468 -8.07 -9.20 3.61
N LYS A 469 -8.47 -8.76 4.80
CA LYS A 469 -8.59 -9.57 6.00
C LYS A 469 -10.02 -9.50 6.51
N ILE A 470 -10.50 -10.56 7.14
CA ILE A 470 -11.71 -10.47 7.95
C ILE A 470 -11.35 -9.67 9.20
N THR A 471 -12.08 -8.59 9.46
CA THR A 471 -11.80 -7.63 10.54
C THR A 471 -12.81 -7.72 11.69
N GLN A 472 -13.99 -8.28 11.42
CA GLN A 472 -15.04 -8.40 12.42
C GLN A 472 -16.02 -9.51 12.07
N VAL A 473 -16.45 -10.27 13.09
CA VAL A 473 -17.69 -11.04 13.05
C VAL A 473 -18.58 -10.60 14.20
N ARG A 474 -19.84 -10.30 13.89
CA ARG A 474 -20.87 -9.85 14.83
C ARG A 474 -22.16 -10.65 14.65
N TYR A 475 -23.00 -10.70 15.67
CA TYR A 475 -24.29 -11.37 15.63
C TYR A 475 -25.37 -10.57 16.33
N ARG A 476 -26.62 -10.82 15.99
CA ARG A 476 -27.79 -10.27 16.69
C ARG A 476 -28.91 -11.30 16.73
N VAL A 477 -29.78 -11.13 17.71
CA VAL A 477 -30.99 -11.95 17.88
C VAL A 477 -32.20 -11.05 17.72
N ASP A 478 -33.20 -11.51 16.96
CA ASP A 478 -34.49 -10.85 16.76
C ASP A 478 -34.37 -9.39 16.30
N TYR A 479 -33.44 -9.13 15.39
CA TYR A 479 -33.13 -7.79 14.86
C TYR A 479 -32.67 -6.76 15.91
N GLY A 480 -32.27 -7.22 17.10
CA GLY A 480 -31.72 -6.39 18.16
C GLY A 480 -30.33 -5.82 17.86
N ALA A 481 -29.67 -5.33 18.91
CA ALA A 481 -28.31 -4.78 18.82
C ALA A 481 -27.27 -5.85 18.42
N TRP A 482 -26.28 -5.43 17.64
CA TRP A 482 -25.13 -6.27 17.29
C TRP A 482 -24.23 -6.51 18.50
N SER A 483 -23.84 -7.76 18.69
CA SER A 483 -22.83 -8.23 19.64
C SER A 483 -21.64 -8.80 18.88
N ASN A 484 -20.43 -8.70 19.43
CA ASN A 484 -19.24 -9.26 18.78
C ASN A 484 -19.15 -10.77 18.99
N ALA A 485 -18.84 -11.51 17.92
CA ALA A 485 -18.37 -12.88 18.04
C ALA A 485 -16.90 -12.88 18.50
N THR A 486 -16.39 -14.04 18.90
CA THR A 486 -15.00 -14.22 19.31
C THR A 486 -14.24 -14.95 18.20
N ALA A 487 -13.11 -14.39 17.77
CA ALA A 487 -12.15 -15.07 16.89
C ALA A 487 -11.51 -16.24 17.64
N ASN A 488 -11.32 -17.38 16.97
CA ASN A 488 -10.79 -18.58 17.62
C ASN A 488 -9.33 -18.46 18.04
N ASP A 489 -8.53 -17.69 17.31
CA ASP A 489 -7.12 -17.41 17.56
C ASP A 489 -6.88 -16.08 18.31
N GLY A 490 -7.97 -15.39 18.67
CA GLY A 490 -7.96 -14.19 19.50
C GLY A 490 -8.12 -12.86 18.76
N ALA A 491 -8.00 -12.81 17.43
CA ALA A 491 -8.23 -11.59 16.66
C ALA A 491 -8.72 -11.88 15.24
N PHE A 492 -9.62 -11.06 14.71
CA PHE A 492 -9.98 -11.09 13.30
C PHE A 492 -8.94 -10.28 12.50
N ASN A 493 -7.97 -10.95 11.88
CA ASN A 493 -6.85 -10.30 11.19
C ASN A 493 -6.26 -11.11 10.03
N SER A 494 -6.96 -12.14 9.57
CA SER A 494 -6.50 -13.04 8.51
C SER A 494 -7.53 -13.18 7.37
N TYR A 495 -7.11 -13.81 6.28
CA TYR A 495 -7.93 -14.04 5.08
C TYR A 495 -9.15 -14.94 5.37
N THR A 496 -8.98 -15.95 6.22
CA THR A 496 -10.03 -16.87 6.67
C THR A 496 -10.03 -16.91 8.19
N GLU A 497 -11.13 -16.45 8.78
CA GLU A 497 -11.29 -16.39 10.22
C GLU A 497 -12.32 -17.40 10.71
N SER A 498 -11.96 -18.14 11.75
CA SER A 498 -12.90 -19.01 12.46
C SER A 498 -13.44 -18.29 13.69
N PHE A 499 -14.74 -18.38 13.91
CA PHE A 499 -15.39 -17.67 15.01
C PHE A 499 -16.27 -18.59 15.85
N LYS A 500 -16.54 -18.13 17.08
CA LYS A 500 -17.54 -18.69 17.99
C LYS A 500 -18.39 -17.56 18.57
N LEU A 501 -19.65 -17.87 18.88
CA LEU A 501 -20.54 -16.97 19.59
C LEU A 501 -21.55 -17.74 20.43
N THR A 502 -22.10 -17.07 21.43
CA THR A 502 -23.14 -17.58 22.31
C THR A 502 -24.16 -16.48 22.56
N THR A 503 -25.44 -16.75 22.27
CA THR A 503 -26.52 -15.79 22.53
C THR A 503 -26.80 -15.66 24.02
N ALA A 504 -27.53 -14.62 24.42
CA ALA A 504 -28.24 -14.65 25.69
C ALA A 504 -29.27 -15.82 25.71
N PRO A 505 -29.73 -16.26 26.89
CA PRO A 505 -30.80 -17.25 26.99
C PRO A 505 -32.04 -16.85 26.19
N LEU A 506 -32.54 -17.76 25.34
CA LEU A 506 -33.67 -17.50 24.46
C LEU A 506 -34.98 -17.97 25.10
N THR A 507 -36.03 -17.16 25.00
CA THR A 507 -37.35 -17.48 25.57
C THR A 507 -38.12 -18.48 24.71
N ARG A 508 -39.34 -18.84 25.12
CA ARG A 508 -40.25 -19.61 24.25
C ARG A 508 -40.63 -18.74 23.05
N GLY A 509 -40.61 -19.31 21.85
CA GLY A 509 -41.01 -18.64 20.61
C GLY A 509 -40.08 -18.94 19.44
N THR A 510 -40.31 -18.23 18.33
CA THR A 510 -39.39 -18.23 17.19
C THR A 510 -38.39 -17.11 17.38
N HIS A 511 -37.11 -17.44 17.30
CA HIS A 511 -36.01 -16.50 17.36
C HIS A 511 -35.23 -16.51 16.04
N THR A 512 -34.78 -15.34 15.59
CA THR A 512 -33.93 -15.20 14.40
C THR A 512 -32.53 -14.81 14.83
N VAL A 513 -31.56 -15.69 14.57
CA VAL A 513 -30.13 -15.38 14.78
C VAL A 513 -29.52 -14.98 13.44
N GLU A 514 -28.99 -13.76 13.37
CA GLU A 514 -28.21 -13.26 12.23
C GLU A 514 -26.75 -13.10 12.65
N ILE A 515 -25.84 -13.58 11.82
CA ILE A 515 -24.38 -13.49 12.00
C ILE A 515 -23.83 -12.76 10.77
N ARG A 516 -22.95 -11.79 10.96
CA ARG A 516 -22.37 -10.96 9.90
C ARG A 516 -20.85 -10.87 10.05
N GLY A 517 -20.13 -11.07 8.97
CA GLY A 517 -18.68 -11.00 8.87
C GLY A 517 -18.29 -9.92 7.89
N LEU A 518 -17.30 -9.11 8.24
CA LEU A 518 -16.84 -7.96 7.47
C LEU A 518 -15.36 -8.13 7.12
N ASN A 519 -14.96 -7.73 5.92
CA ASN A 519 -13.56 -7.61 5.54
C ASN A 519 -13.00 -6.20 5.77
N SER A 520 -11.73 -5.97 5.42
CA SER A 520 -10.99 -4.73 5.64
C SER A 520 -11.49 -3.53 4.82
N VAL A 521 -12.24 -3.77 3.74
CA VAL A 521 -12.88 -2.70 2.94
C VAL A 521 -14.35 -2.49 3.32
N GLY A 522 -14.87 -3.26 4.28
CA GLY A 522 -16.24 -3.12 4.79
C GLY A 522 -17.29 -3.98 4.07
N ASN A 523 -16.89 -4.73 3.04
CA ASN A 523 -17.75 -5.73 2.40
C ASN A 523 -18.10 -6.83 3.38
N TYR A 524 -19.32 -7.36 3.28
CA TYR A 524 -19.85 -8.28 4.28
C TYR A 524 -20.75 -9.36 3.70
N ALA A 525 -20.85 -10.47 4.42
CA ALA A 525 -21.88 -11.48 4.23
C ALA A 525 -22.61 -11.74 5.54
N SER A 526 -23.83 -12.26 5.44
CA SER A 526 -24.63 -12.64 6.59
C SER A 526 -25.14 -14.07 6.49
N PHE A 527 -25.17 -14.76 7.63
CA PHE A 527 -25.83 -16.04 7.83
C PHE A 527 -27.03 -15.82 8.74
N THR A 528 -28.19 -16.39 8.40
CA THR A 528 -29.41 -16.25 9.18
C THR A 528 -30.04 -17.61 9.45
N GLN A 529 -30.41 -17.87 10.70
CA GLN A 529 -31.15 -19.07 11.08
C GLN A 529 -32.32 -18.74 12.01
N ASN A 530 -33.48 -19.31 11.70
CA ASN A 530 -34.64 -19.29 12.59
C ASN A 530 -34.60 -20.51 13.53
N ILE A 531 -34.82 -20.27 14.82
CA ILE A 531 -34.90 -21.29 15.87
C ILE A 531 -36.29 -21.24 16.47
N LEU A 532 -37.01 -22.36 16.44
CA LEU A 532 -38.27 -22.51 17.16
C LEU A 532 -38.03 -23.18 18.51
N LEU A 533 -38.35 -22.48 19.59
CA LEU A 533 -38.29 -22.98 20.97
C LEU A 533 -39.71 -23.18 21.49
N ASP A 534 -40.23 -24.40 21.33
CA ASP A 534 -41.54 -24.81 21.82
C ASP A 534 -41.46 -26.14 22.60
N PRO A 535 -41.82 -26.18 23.89
CA PRO A 535 -41.74 -27.40 24.69
C PRO A 535 -42.72 -28.51 24.29
N TRP A 536 -43.70 -28.24 23.42
CA TRP A 536 -44.77 -29.20 23.10
C TRP A 536 -44.47 -30.17 21.95
N ARG A 537 -43.28 -30.14 21.32
CA ARG A 537 -42.87 -31.16 20.32
C ARG A 537 -42.22 -32.41 20.94
N SER A 538 -42.76 -32.87 22.07
CA SER A 538 -42.44 -34.20 22.61
C SER A 538 -43.38 -35.22 21.95
N TYR A 539 -42.83 -36.08 21.09
CA TYR A 539 -43.38 -37.38 20.63
C TYR A 539 -44.88 -37.62 20.84
N LEU A 540 -45.68 -37.54 19.78
CA LEU A 540 -46.93 -38.30 19.72
C LEU A 540 -46.56 -39.78 19.48
N PRO A 541 -46.74 -40.71 20.43
CA PRO A 541 -46.67 -42.13 20.09
C PRO A 541 -47.84 -42.43 19.15
N LEU A 542 -47.54 -43.02 17.99
CA LEU A 542 -48.52 -43.65 17.12
C LEU A 542 -49.30 -44.71 17.93
N ILE A 543 -50.49 -44.36 18.41
CA ILE A 543 -51.47 -45.36 18.83
C ILE A 543 -52.09 -45.88 17.53
N LYS A 544 -51.59 -47.04 17.05
CA LYS A 544 -52.34 -47.86 16.09
C LYS A 544 -53.63 -48.30 16.76
N ARG A 545 -54.77 -47.90 16.20
CA ARG A 545 -56.04 -48.62 16.39
C ARG A 545 -56.14 -49.73 15.37
#